data_AF-A0AAX0AY75-F1
#
_entry.id   AF-A0AAX0AY75-F1
#
_cell.length_a   1.000
_cell.length_b   1.000
_cell.length_c   1.000
_cell.angle_alpha   90.00
_cell.angle_beta   90.00
_cell.angle_gamma   90.00
#
_symmetry.space_group_name_H-M   'P 1'
#
loop_
_entity.id
_entity.type
_entity.pdbx_description
1 polymer ?
#
loop_
_entity_poly.entity_id
_entity_poly.type
_entity_poly.pdbx_seq_one_letter_code
_entity_poly.pdbx_strand_id
1 'polypeptide(L)'
;MNVMFTYPINRMKLLFSKLVCILYIIAITLILVFFTSIILGFLLKHESLNMDLLIYYFISLLKMIVYHFMLVCITCAVAIYSKNVLPGIIFVISATFANIVIVNTQLSAFYPWSAPVLLSPHEGVGRIFIPYTLSTISLVVIFLIGLAISIKKYRYVE
;
A
#
# COMPACT_ATOMS: atom_id res chain seq x y z
N MET A 1 -30.42 7.54 1.80
CA MET A 1 -30.17 7.67 0.34
C MET A 1 -28.99 8.62 0.16
N ASN A 2 -27.87 8.16 -0.40
CA ASN A 2 -26.65 8.98 -0.49
C ASN A 2 -26.80 10.04 -1.59
N VAL A 3 -26.76 11.33 -1.20
CA VAL A 3 -26.96 12.51 -2.07
C VAL A 3 -25.96 12.60 -3.24
N MET A 4 -24.83 11.90 -3.15
CA MET A 4 -23.84 11.83 -4.24
C MET A 4 -24.29 11.02 -5.46
N PHE A 5 -25.19 10.05 -5.31
CA PHE A 5 -25.65 9.22 -6.45
C PHE A 5 -26.78 9.87 -7.26
N THR A 6 -27.31 11.00 -6.78
CA THR A 6 -28.33 11.82 -7.46
C THR A 6 -27.75 12.84 -8.44
N TYR A 7 -26.44 13.08 -8.43
CA TYR A 7 -25.78 13.93 -9.42
C TYR A 7 -25.54 13.14 -10.73
N PRO A 8 -25.74 13.74 -11.92
CA PRO A 8 -25.55 13.07 -13.23
C PRO A 8 -24.06 12.92 -13.60
N ILE A 9 -23.21 12.58 -12.61
CA ILE A 9 -21.79 12.37 -12.80
C ILE A 9 -21.56 10.87 -13.04
N ASN A 10 -20.74 10.54 -14.04
CA ASN A 10 -20.37 9.16 -14.31
C ASN A 10 -19.70 8.54 -13.07
N ARG A 11 -20.30 7.45 -12.57
CA ARG A 11 -19.88 6.71 -11.37
C ARG A 11 -18.43 6.23 -11.44
N MET A 12 -17.93 5.94 -12.64
CA MET A 12 -16.52 5.57 -12.86
C MET A 12 -15.58 6.75 -12.58
N LYS A 13 -15.94 7.97 -13.00
CA LYS A 13 -15.15 9.18 -12.70
C LYS A 13 -15.05 9.43 -11.20
N LEU A 14 -16.12 9.15 -10.46
CA LEU A 14 -16.15 9.25 -9.00
C LEU A 14 -15.20 8.24 -8.35
N LEU A 15 -15.22 6.98 -8.79
CA LEU A 15 -14.28 5.95 -8.30
C LEU A 15 -12.82 6.35 -8.57
N PHE A 16 -12.49 6.73 -9.80
CA PHE A 16 -11.13 7.14 -10.17
C PHE A 16 -10.67 8.38 -9.39
N SER A 17 -11.53 9.38 -9.22
CA SER A 17 -11.21 10.58 -8.43
C SER A 17 -10.85 10.22 -6.98
N LYS A 18 -11.60 9.29 -6.36
CA LYS A 18 -11.29 8.82 -5.00
C LYS A 18 -9.98 8.05 -4.93
N LEU A 19 -9.71 7.17 -5.90
CA LEU A 19 -8.44 6.42 -5.95
C LEU A 19 -7.23 7.35 -6.14
N VAL A 20 -7.35 8.38 -6.99
CA VAL A 20 -6.30 9.41 -7.14
C VAL A 20 -6.06 10.18 -5.85
N CYS A 21 -7.13 10.55 -5.14
CA CYS A 21 -7.03 11.20 -3.84
C CYS A 21 -6.27 10.32 -2.82
N ILE A 22 -6.59 9.02 -2.77
CA ILE A 22 -5.89 8.05 -1.93
C ILE A 22 -4.40 7.98 -2.30
N LEU A 23 -4.08 7.90 -3.59
CA LEU A 23 -2.69 7.88 -4.06
C LEU A 23 -1.92 9.12 -3.60
N TYR A 24 -2.55 10.30 -3.69
CA TYR A 24 -1.95 11.56 -3.25
C TYR A 24 -1.67 11.56 -1.74
N ILE A 25 -2.60 11.06 -0.93
CA ILE A 25 -2.42 10.93 0.52
C ILE A 25 -1.23 9.98 0.82
N ILE A 26 -1.17 8.82 0.17
CA ILE A 26 -0.07 7.85 0.34
C ILE A 26 1.28 8.48 -0.06
N ALA A 27 1.31 9.22 -1.17
CA ALA A 27 2.54 9.86 -1.62
C ALA A 27 3.02 10.91 -0.61
N ILE A 28 2.14 11.78 -0.13
CA ILE A 28 2.49 12.79 0.88
C ILE A 28 3.00 12.13 2.16
N THR A 29 2.32 11.11 2.68
CA THR A 29 2.72 10.48 3.94
C THR A 29 4.08 9.84 3.83
N LEU A 30 4.38 9.12 2.74
CA LEU A 30 5.69 8.50 2.54
C LEU A 30 6.80 9.54 2.30
N ILE A 31 6.52 10.60 1.56
CA ILE A 31 7.46 11.72 1.37
C ILE A 31 7.79 12.38 2.73
N LEU A 32 6.78 12.61 3.57
CA LEU A 32 6.99 13.13 4.93
C LEU A 32 7.87 12.20 5.75
N VAL A 33 7.61 10.89 5.72
CA VAL A 33 8.46 9.89 6.40
C VAL A 33 9.91 10.01 5.92
N PHE A 34 10.14 10.11 4.62
CA PHE A 34 11.50 10.25 4.08
C PHE A 34 12.21 11.53 4.53
N PHE A 35 11.52 12.67 4.53
CA PHE A 35 12.10 13.91 5.07
C PHE A 35 12.41 13.79 6.56
N THR A 36 11.53 13.16 7.35
CA THR A 36 11.82 12.92 8.77
C THR A 36 13.04 12.02 8.96
N SER A 37 13.21 11.00 8.11
CA SER A 37 14.40 10.13 8.12
C SER A 37 15.67 10.89 7.78
N ILE A 38 15.64 11.81 6.81
CA ILE A 38 16.79 12.67 6.48
C ILE A 38 17.16 13.57 7.66
N ILE A 39 16.16 14.23 8.28
CA ILE A 39 16.40 15.10 9.45
C ILE A 39 17.03 14.30 10.60
N LEU A 40 16.51 13.10 10.87
CA LEU A 40 17.08 12.20 11.88
C LEU A 40 18.50 11.76 11.51
N GLY A 41 18.77 11.48 10.24
CA GLY A 41 20.12 11.14 9.75
C GLY A 41 21.15 12.25 9.95
N PHE A 42 20.73 13.53 9.86
CA PHE A 42 21.62 14.65 10.20
C PHE A 42 21.84 14.83 11.71
N LEU A 43 20.87 14.45 12.54
CA LEU A 43 20.96 14.55 14.01
C LEU A 43 21.78 13.41 14.63
N LEU A 44 21.70 12.20 14.06
CA LEU A 44 22.36 10.99 14.57
C LEU A 44 23.71 10.77 13.88
N LYS A 45 24.82 11.02 14.60
CA LYS A 45 26.21 10.97 14.09
C LYS A 45 26.78 9.56 13.80
N HIS A 46 25.97 8.57 13.45
CA HIS A 46 26.48 7.20 13.26
C HIS A 46 27.11 6.96 11.89
N GLU A 47 26.49 7.46 10.81
CA GLU A 47 27.03 7.33 9.46
C GLU A 47 26.84 8.60 8.64
N SER A 48 27.78 8.89 7.75
CA SER A 48 27.69 10.04 6.85
C SER A 48 26.61 9.82 5.80
N LEU A 49 25.68 10.77 5.68
CA LEU A 49 24.64 10.78 4.66
C LEU A 49 25.28 10.93 3.26
N ASN A 50 25.43 9.81 2.53
CA ASN A 50 25.95 9.82 1.16
C ASN A 50 24.80 10.04 0.14
N MET A 51 25.09 10.76 -0.94
CA MET A 51 24.17 11.01 -2.04
C MET A 51 23.69 9.73 -2.72
N ASP A 52 24.58 8.74 -2.89
CA ASP A 52 24.22 7.44 -3.48
C ASP A 52 23.14 6.72 -2.66
N LEU A 53 23.25 6.82 -1.34
CA LEU A 53 22.35 6.25 -0.36
C LEU A 53 20.97 6.92 -0.41
N LEU A 54 20.98 8.25 -0.58
CA LEU A 54 19.78 9.08 -0.71
C LEU A 54 19.01 8.75 -2.00
N ILE A 55 19.71 8.59 -3.12
CA ILE A 55 19.11 8.18 -4.40
C ILE A 55 18.52 6.77 -4.30
N TYR A 56 19.26 5.83 -3.70
CA TYR A 56 18.79 4.46 -3.49
C TYR A 56 17.47 4.42 -2.71
N TYR A 57 17.39 5.14 -1.59
CA TYR A 57 16.17 5.20 -0.79
C TYR A 57 15.03 5.99 -1.43
N PHE A 58 15.34 7.02 -2.21
CA PHE A 58 14.32 7.72 -2.98
C PHE A 58 13.65 6.80 -4.01
N ILE A 59 14.42 5.97 -4.71
CA ILE A 59 13.87 4.96 -5.64
C ILE A 59 13.04 3.92 -4.88
N SER A 60 13.51 3.47 -3.72
CA SER A 60 12.74 2.51 -2.89
C SER A 60 11.41 3.11 -2.43
N LEU A 61 11.40 4.39 -2.05
CA LEU A 61 10.20 5.11 -1.67
C LEU A 61 9.17 5.18 -2.81
N LEU A 62 9.61 5.45 -4.04
CA LEU A 62 8.71 5.44 -5.20
C LEU A 62 8.04 4.07 -5.39
N LYS A 63 8.81 2.98 -5.23
CA LYS A 63 8.26 1.62 -5.28
C LYS A 63 7.28 1.36 -4.12
N MET A 64 7.61 1.83 -2.91
CA MET A 64 6.72 1.73 -1.74
C MET A 64 5.39 2.43 -1.93
N ILE A 65 5.37 3.62 -2.57
CA ILE A 65 4.11 4.34 -2.89
C ILE A 65 3.20 3.46 -3.75
N VAL A 66 3.77 2.89 -4.82
CA VAL A 66 3.03 2.00 -5.74
C VAL A 66 2.50 0.77 -5.00
N TYR A 67 3.33 0.16 -4.15
CA TYR A 67 2.94 -1.06 -3.43
C TYR A 67 1.84 -0.81 -2.40
N HIS A 68 1.92 0.31 -1.66
CA HIS A 68 0.85 0.70 -0.74
C HIS A 68 -0.44 1.02 -1.48
N PHE A 69 -0.37 1.70 -2.63
CA PHE A 69 -1.55 1.96 -3.45
C PHE A 69 -2.23 0.66 -3.91
N MET A 70 -1.43 -0.32 -4.35
CA MET A 70 -1.92 -1.64 -4.75
C MET A 70 -2.67 -2.36 -3.60
N LEU A 71 -2.13 -2.32 -2.37
CA LEU A 71 -2.80 -2.87 -1.19
C LEU A 71 -4.09 -2.14 -0.85
N VAL A 72 -4.16 -0.82 -1.02
CA VAL A 72 -5.38 -0.06 -0.71
C VAL A 72 -6.51 -0.37 -1.68
N CYS A 73 -6.24 -0.78 -2.92
CA CYS A 73 -7.29 -1.17 -3.86
C CYS A 73 -8.11 -2.36 -3.38
N ILE A 74 -7.50 -3.39 -2.79
CA ILE A 74 -8.24 -4.53 -2.24
C ILE A 74 -9.03 -4.15 -0.98
N THR A 75 -8.50 -3.27 -0.14
CA THR A 75 -9.17 -2.84 1.10
C THR A 75 -10.39 -1.97 0.77
N CYS A 76 -10.26 -1.12 -0.25
CA CYS A 76 -11.36 -0.38 -0.85
C CYS A 76 -12.42 -1.32 -1.43
N ALA A 77 -12.04 -2.41 -2.08
CA ALA A 77 -12.98 -3.41 -2.59
C ALA A 77 -13.83 -4.02 -1.46
N VAL A 78 -13.21 -4.37 -0.32
CA VAL A 78 -13.92 -4.88 0.87
C VAL A 78 -14.92 -3.84 1.41
N ALA A 79 -14.50 -2.58 1.54
CA ALA A 79 -15.37 -1.49 2.02
C ALA A 79 -16.54 -1.20 1.06
N ILE A 80 -16.27 -1.20 -0.25
CA ILE A 80 -17.28 -0.98 -1.30
C ILE A 80 -18.28 -2.14 -1.34
N TYR A 81 -17.80 -3.38 -1.22
CA TYR A 81 -18.65 -4.57 -1.24
C TYR A 81 -19.59 -4.61 -0.03
N SER A 82 -19.06 -4.33 1.16
CA SER A 82 -19.82 -4.30 2.41
C SER A 82 -20.67 -3.04 2.60
N LYS A 83 -20.53 -2.03 1.72
CA LYS A 83 -21.16 -0.70 1.83
C LYS A 83 -20.88 -0.02 3.19
N ASN A 84 -19.81 -0.42 3.87
CA ASN A 84 -19.40 0.08 5.17
C ASN A 84 -17.87 0.15 5.22
N VAL A 85 -17.33 1.15 5.90
CA VAL A 85 -15.87 1.32 6.03
C VAL A 85 -15.30 0.34 7.08
N LEU A 86 -16.11 -0.06 8.07
CA LEU A 86 -15.65 -0.87 9.19
C LEU A 86 -15.03 -2.22 8.78
N PRO A 87 -15.62 -3.01 7.85
CA PRO A 87 -15.01 -4.26 7.38
C PRO A 87 -13.67 -4.05 6.68
N GLY A 88 -13.52 -2.94 5.94
CA GLY A 88 -12.25 -2.58 5.30
C GLY A 88 -11.15 -2.27 6.33
N ILE A 89 -11.50 -1.54 7.40
CA ILE A 89 -10.56 -1.24 8.50
C ILE A 89 -10.14 -2.52 9.22
N ILE A 90 -11.10 -3.37 9.61
CA ILE A 90 -10.82 -4.64 10.28
C ILE A 90 -9.88 -5.49 9.42
N PHE A 91 -10.16 -5.59 8.12
CA PHE A 91 -9.33 -6.33 7.18
C PHE A 91 -7.89 -5.83 7.14
N VAL A 92 -7.68 -4.51 7.05
CA VAL A 92 -6.33 -3.91 7.07
C VAL A 92 -5.60 -4.21 8.37
N ILE A 93 -6.28 -4.04 9.51
CA ILE A 93 -5.69 -4.29 10.83
C ILE A 93 -5.28 -5.76 10.93
N SER A 94 -6.19 -6.69 10.67
CA SER A 94 -5.90 -8.12 10.70
C SER A 94 -4.75 -8.49 9.75
N ALA A 95 -4.74 -7.95 8.54
CA ALA A 95 -3.68 -8.22 7.57
C ALA A 95 -2.32 -7.69 8.04
N THR A 96 -2.29 -6.52 8.67
CA THR A 96 -1.06 -5.91 9.19
C THR A 96 -0.52 -6.72 10.38
N PHE A 97 -1.38 -7.15 11.30
CA PHE A 97 -0.97 -8.00 12.42
C PHE A 97 -0.48 -9.37 11.97
N ALA A 98 -1.16 -10.01 11.02
CA ALA A 98 -0.71 -11.26 10.44
C ALA A 98 0.67 -11.13 9.78
N ASN A 99 0.97 -9.96 9.18
CA ASN A 99 2.28 -9.70 8.58
C ASN A 99 3.43 -9.80 9.59
N ILE A 100 3.22 -9.37 10.84
CA ILE A 100 4.26 -9.41 11.89
C ILE A 100 4.73 -10.85 12.12
N VAL A 101 3.82 -11.81 12.06
CA VAL A 101 4.12 -13.23 12.23
C VAL A 101 4.67 -13.84 10.94
N ILE A 102 4.09 -13.50 9.79
CA ILE A 102 4.37 -14.15 8.51
C ILE A 102 5.67 -13.65 7.87
N VAL A 103 6.07 -12.39 8.08
CA VAL A 103 7.17 -11.74 7.33
C VAL A 103 8.50 -12.47 7.44
N ASN A 104 8.75 -13.18 8.55
CA ASN A 104 10.01 -13.91 8.79
C ASN A 104 9.94 -15.40 8.38
N THR A 105 8.83 -15.83 7.77
CA THR A 105 8.61 -17.21 7.34
C THR A 105 8.66 -17.32 5.81
N GLN A 106 8.75 -18.54 5.29
CA GLN A 106 8.68 -18.78 3.83
C GLN A 106 7.32 -18.36 3.23
N LEU A 107 6.26 -18.27 4.05
CA LEU A 107 4.94 -17.82 3.62
C LEU A 107 4.91 -16.33 3.25
N SER A 108 5.91 -15.53 3.68
CA SER A 108 6.02 -14.12 3.30
C SER A 108 6.05 -13.92 1.78
N ALA A 109 6.52 -14.91 1.03
CA ALA A 109 6.54 -14.94 -0.42
C ALA A 109 5.16 -14.81 -1.08
N PHE A 110 4.12 -15.34 -0.42
CA PHE A 110 2.76 -15.37 -0.96
C PHE A 110 1.83 -14.39 -0.26
N TYR A 111 2.35 -13.64 0.71
CA TYR A 111 1.58 -12.74 1.53
C TYR A 111 1.79 -11.28 1.06
N PRO A 112 0.83 -10.66 0.34
CA PRO A 112 1.07 -9.39 -0.33
C PRO A 112 1.35 -8.20 0.59
N TRP A 113 0.90 -8.27 1.85
CA TRP A 113 1.25 -7.27 2.87
C TRP A 113 2.73 -7.28 3.26
N SER A 114 3.47 -8.36 2.93
CA SER A 114 4.92 -8.40 3.11
C SER A 114 5.66 -7.55 2.07
N ALA A 115 5.10 -7.35 0.86
CA ALA A 115 5.80 -6.75 -0.27
C ALA A 115 6.36 -5.34 0.01
N PRO A 116 5.60 -4.39 0.58
CA PRO A 116 6.14 -3.07 0.89
C PRO A 116 7.20 -3.13 2.00
N VAL A 117 7.04 -4.05 2.96
CA VAL A 117 7.97 -4.24 4.07
C VAL A 117 9.32 -4.74 3.56
N LEU A 118 9.34 -5.59 2.54
CA LEU A 118 10.56 -6.07 1.88
C LEU A 118 11.34 -4.96 1.16
N LEU A 119 10.69 -3.88 0.74
CA LEU A 119 11.36 -2.73 0.14
C LEU A 119 11.94 -1.77 1.20
N SER A 120 11.53 -1.91 2.46
CA SER A 120 12.11 -1.13 3.56
C SER A 120 13.59 -1.48 3.68
N PRO A 121 14.47 -0.55 4.05
CA PRO A 121 15.85 -0.89 4.37
C PRO A 121 15.87 -1.81 5.58
N HIS A 122 16.61 -2.91 5.46
CA HIS A 122 16.85 -3.89 6.51
C HIS A 122 18.20 -4.48 6.13
N GLU A 123 19.24 -4.03 6.81
CA GLU A 123 20.66 -4.30 6.50
C GLU A 123 21.03 -5.77 6.76
N GLY A 124 20.29 -6.72 6.19
CA GLY A 124 20.38 -8.14 6.52
C GLY A 124 19.93 -8.49 7.95
N VAL A 125 19.59 -7.49 8.78
CA VAL A 125 19.18 -7.71 10.16
C VAL A 125 17.73 -8.23 10.19
N GLY A 126 17.57 -9.49 10.56
CA GLY A 126 16.31 -10.06 11.02
C GLY A 126 15.37 -10.65 9.97
N ARG A 127 15.77 -10.79 8.70
CA ARG A 127 14.92 -11.45 7.68
C ARG A 127 15.68 -12.53 6.91
N ILE A 128 15.20 -13.76 7.05
CA ILE A 128 15.88 -14.99 6.62
C ILE A 128 15.51 -15.36 5.17
N PHE A 129 14.39 -14.85 4.64
CA PHE A 129 13.86 -15.26 3.35
C PHE A 129 13.24 -14.06 2.62
N ILE A 130 13.79 -13.69 1.46
CA ILE A 130 13.30 -12.54 0.68
C ILE A 130 13.08 -12.90 -0.80
N PRO A 131 11.99 -13.61 -1.13
CA PRO A 131 11.58 -13.81 -2.51
C PRO A 131 10.79 -12.58 -3.00
N TYR A 132 11.52 -11.52 -3.35
CA TYR A 132 10.95 -10.26 -3.88
C TYR A 132 9.96 -10.47 -5.03
N THR A 133 10.28 -11.39 -5.95
CA THR A 133 9.49 -11.64 -7.15
C THR A 133 8.12 -12.24 -6.81
N LEU A 134 8.08 -13.26 -5.96
CA LEU A 134 6.83 -13.93 -5.59
C LEU A 134 5.90 -13.00 -4.80
N SER A 135 6.46 -12.24 -3.86
CA SER A 135 5.66 -11.28 -3.06
C SER A 135 5.07 -10.19 -3.96
N THR A 136 5.84 -9.70 -4.93
CA THR A 136 5.36 -8.72 -5.93
C THR A 136 4.26 -9.32 -6.82
N ILE A 137 4.39 -10.58 -7.25
CA ILE A 137 3.32 -11.26 -8.02
C ILE A 137 2.04 -11.37 -7.19
N SER A 138 2.15 -11.79 -5.91
CA SER A 138 0.99 -11.89 -5.02
C SER A 138 0.27 -10.55 -4.84
N LEU A 139 1.04 -9.46 -4.74
CA LEU A 139 0.53 -8.09 -4.64
C LEU A 139 -0.24 -7.69 -5.90
N VAL A 140 0.35 -7.93 -7.09
CA VAL A 140 -0.29 -7.60 -8.37
C VAL A 140 -1.59 -8.38 -8.54
N VAL A 141 -1.62 -9.67 -8.19
CA VAL A 141 -2.84 -10.49 -8.25
C VAL A 141 -3.94 -9.91 -7.36
N ILE A 142 -3.63 -9.59 -6.10
CA ILE A 142 -4.60 -9.01 -5.17
C ILE A 142 -5.07 -7.62 -5.62
N PHE A 143 -4.17 -6.81 -6.17
CA PHE A 143 -4.51 -5.50 -6.75
C PHE A 143 -5.53 -5.63 -7.88
N LEU A 144 -5.28 -6.53 -8.84
CA LEU A 144 -6.19 -6.76 -9.96
C LEU A 144 -7.56 -7.25 -9.49
N ILE A 145 -7.60 -8.16 -8.51
CA ILE A 145 -8.85 -8.65 -7.90
C ILE A 145 -9.60 -7.49 -7.23
N GLY A 146 -8.93 -6.68 -6.42
CA GLY A 146 -9.54 -5.54 -5.74
C GLY A 146 -10.13 -4.54 -6.73
N LEU A 147 -9.35 -4.18 -7.76
CA LEU A 147 -9.78 -3.26 -8.81
C LEU A 147 -11.00 -3.80 -9.58
N ALA A 148 -10.97 -5.08 -9.98
CA ALA A 148 -12.07 -5.72 -10.67
C ALA A 148 -13.38 -5.73 -9.85
N ILE A 149 -13.30 -6.05 -8.55
CA ILE A 149 -14.45 -6.02 -7.64
C ILE A 149 -15.00 -4.59 -7.50
N SER A 150 -14.13 -3.60 -7.28
CA SER A 150 -14.53 -2.19 -7.16
C SER A 150 -15.22 -1.68 -8.43
N ILE A 151 -14.68 -1.96 -9.61
CA ILE A 151 -15.28 -1.56 -10.91
C ILE A 151 -16.64 -2.24 -11.09
N LYS A 152 -16.71 -3.56 -10.89
CA LYS A 152 -17.96 -4.31 -11.07
C LYS A 152 -19.04 -3.74 -10.18
N LYS A 153 -18.74 -3.49 -8.90
CA LYS A 153 -19.72 -2.95 -7.95
C LYS A 153 -20.16 -1.54 -8.36
N TYR A 154 -19.24 -0.64 -8.71
CA TYR A 154 -19.62 0.72 -9.13
C TYR A 154 -20.41 0.78 -10.46
N ARG A 155 -20.24 -0.21 -11.34
CA ARG A 155 -20.99 -0.32 -12.59
C ARG A 155 -22.41 -0.86 -12.40
N TYR A 156 -22.60 -1.82 -11.48
CA TYR A 156 -23.85 -2.58 -11.32
C TYR A 156 -24.64 -2.31 -10.03
N VAL A 157 -24.21 -1.39 -9.16
CA VAL A 157 -25.01 -0.97 -8.01
C VAL A 157 -26.15 -0.08 -8.52
N GLU A 158 -27.40 -0.54 -8.43
CA GLU A 158 -28.59 0.31 -8.53
C GLU A 158 -28.60 1.36 -7.42
#